data_AF-A0A5N0ULW7-F1
#
_entry.id   AF-A0A5N0ULW7-F1
#
_cell.length_a   1.000
_cell.length_b   1.000
_cell.length_c   1.000
_cell.angle_alpha   90.00
_cell.angle_beta   90.00
_cell.angle_gamma   90.00
#
_symmetry.space_group_name_H-M   'P 1'
#
loop_
_entity.id
_entity.type
_entity.pdbx_description
1 polymer ?
#
loop_
_entity_poly.entity_id
_entity_poly.type
_entity_poly.pdbx_seq_one_letter_code
_entity_poly.pdbx_strand_id
1 'polypeptide(L)'
;MTKETTVRPALVLRLSGDLGAGSGALAEAGDGLPPLVVLDLRELDLLTAEGARLVREFAEIQAAREIRCHVVVAPGSAAAQALMDGAGQPLPAFADLDQALGAGPSDTSPLANQFEAMTRVLLGESSVAAALEQILKATKLVVPAADLVSVTLRTPDGKFHTPVETDEVATELDQVQYRTGEGPCLDAARPEGPGYVLSTDLADEERWPEFAAATTARGYRSVLATELLQASGTGRPSGALNIYSHKPHGLTETDRHVALLLTTHASLALAHTHTGELADLRQAQLRQAVDSRDIIGQAKGILMHRQGIDADEAFGLLRRTSQDLNVKLVDLARTLTLRHGQLDQS
;
A
#
# COMPACT_ATOMS: atom_id res chain seq x y z
N MET A 1 4.28 32.55 -35.01
CA MET A 1 3.85 32.67 -33.60
C MET A 1 5.08 32.50 -32.73
N THR A 2 5.59 33.62 -32.21
CA THR A 2 6.74 33.69 -31.32
C THR A 2 6.31 33.10 -29.98
N LYS A 3 6.87 31.95 -29.57
CA LYS A 3 6.69 31.44 -28.20
C LYS A 3 7.59 32.28 -27.30
N GLU A 4 6.99 33.24 -26.62
CA GLU A 4 7.57 33.88 -25.43
C GLU A 4 7.70 32.80 -24.35
N THR A 5 8.89 32.22 -24.22
CA THR A 5 9.24 31.40 -23.07
C THR A 5 9.48 32.36 -21.91
N THR A 6 8.46 32.61 -21.09
CA THR A 6 8.63 33.34 -19.83
C THR A 6 9.55 32.50 -18.95
N VAL A 7 10.84 32.83 -18.93
CA VAL A 7 11.81 32.23 -18.00
C VAL A 7 11.31 32.58 -16.60
N ARG A 8 10.79 31.59 -15.87
CA ARG A 8 10.43 31.78 -14.47
C ARG A 8 11.68 32.26 -13.74
N PRO A 9 11.60 33.31 -12.88
CA PRO A 9 12.78 33.76 -12.16
C PRO A 9 13.30 32.60 -11.32
N ALA A 10 14.56 32.24 -11.53
CA ALA A 10 15.26 31.17 -10.84
C ALA A 10 16.68 31.64 -10.50
N LEU A 11 17.16 31.30 -9.31
CA LEU A 11 18.55 31.53 -8.90
C LEU A 11 19.30 30.22 -8.99
N VAL A 12 20.42 30.20 -9.72
CA VAL A 12 21.30 29.02 -9.80
C VAL A 12 22.55 29.31 -8.98
N LEU A 13 22.76 28.54 -7.92
CA LEU A 13 23.94 28.59 -7.06
C LEU A 13 24.86 27.43 -7.45
N ARG A 14 25.99 27.74 -8.09
CA ARG A 14 27.02 26.75 -8.39
C ARG A 14 27.96 26.62 -7.21
N LEU A 15 28.04 25.43 -6.64
CA LEU A 15 28.93 25.13 -5.53
C LEU A 15 30.12 24.33 -6.05
N SER A 16 31.31 24.77 -5.70
CA SER A 16 32.58 24.15 -6.09
C SER A 16 33.49 23.96 -4.89
N GLY A 17 34.40 22.99 -4.94
CA GLY A 17 35.30 22.67 -3.83
C GLY A 17 34.66 21.75 -2.78
N ASP A 18 35.05 21.90 -1.52
CA ASP A 18 34.56 21.07 -0.41
C ASP A 18 33.38 21.73 0.32
N LEU A 19 32.30 20.97 0.55
CA LEU A 19 31.15 21.41 1.34
C LEU A 19 31.04 20.61 2.66
N GLY A 20 31.20 21.32 3.79
CA GLY A 20 31.21 20.71 5.12
C GLY A 20 31.05 21.71 6.28
N ALA A 21 31.50 21.33 7.48
CA ALA A 21 31.36 22.13 8.70
C ALA A 21 31.97 23.53 8.53
N GLY A 22 31.16 24.59 8.67
CA GLY A 22 31.61 25.98 8.57
C GLY A 22 31.52 26.61 7.17
N SER A 23 30.97 25.92 6.17
CA SER A 23 30.69 26.51 4.85
C SER A 23 29.56 27.54 4.94
N GLY A 24 29.89 28.83 5.01
CA GLY A 24 28.92 29.95 5.06
C GLY A 24 28.15 30.22 3.76
N ALA A 25 28.49 29.53 2.67
CA ALA A 25 27.99 29.81 1.32
C ALA A 25 26.46 29.72 1.17
N LEU A 26 25.79 28.83 1.92
CA LEU A 26 24.32 28.70 1.91
C LEU A 26 23.62 29.64 2.91
N ALA A 27 24.33 30.13 3.92
CA ALA A 27 23.79 31.02 4.95
C ALA A 27 23.66 32.49 4.48
N GLU A 28 24.39 32.86 3.43
CA GLU A 28 24.41 34.23 2.87
C GLU A 28 23.33 34.49 1.81
N ALA A 29 22.61 33.45 1.35
CA ALA A 29 21.51 33.59 0.41
C ALA A 29 20.27 34.20 1.13
N GLY A 30 20.29 35.53 1.25
CA GLY A 30 19.37 36.33 2.06
C GLY A 30 17.92 36.45 1.54
N ASP A 31 17.16 37.33 2.20
CA ASP A 31 15.75 37.60 1.90
C ASP A 31 15.53 38.09 0.45
N GLY A 32 14.39 37.74 -0.14
CA GLY A 32 14.02 38.16 -1.51
C GLY A 32 14.41 37.18 -2.63
N LEU A 33 14.66 35.92 -2.30
CA LEU A 33 14.94 34.86 -3.28
C LEU A 33 13.77 34.59 -4.24
N PRO A 34 14.04 34.22 -5.50
CA PRO A 34 13.00 33.90 -6.47
C PRO A 34 12.28 32.58 -6.10
N PRO A 35 11.12 32.28 -6.72
CA PRO A 35 10.32 31.08 -6.43
C PRO A 35 11.01 29.73 -6.72
N LEU A 36 12.21 29.76 -7.30
CA LEU A 36 13.05 28.59 -7.56
C LEU A 36 14.53 28.91 -7.29
N VAL A 37 15.16 28.11 -6.46
CA VAL A 37 16.60 28.07 -6.26
C VAL A 37 17.12 26.70 -6.72
N VAL A 38 18.17 26.68 -7.54
CA VAL A 38 18.84 25.47 -8.01
C VAL A 38 20.25 25.44 -7.45
N LEU A 39 20.59 24.41 -6.68
CA LEU A 39 21.94 24.16 -6.17
C LEU A 39 22.65 23.22 -7.14
N ASP A 40 23.59 23.74 -7.92
CA ASP A 40 24.40 22.93 -8.84
C ASP A 40 25.67 22.46 -8.12
N LEU A 41 25.71 21.17 -7.81
CA LEU A 41 26.74 20.52 -7.01
C LEU A 41 27.73 19.71 -7.85
N ARG A 42 27.62 19.77 -9.18
CA ARG A 42 28.43 18.96 -10.09
C ARG A 42 29.93 19.30 -10.04
N GLU A 43 30.27 20.49 -9.55
CA GLU A 43 31.65 20.97 -9.40
C GLU A 43 32.20 20.80 -7.97
N LEU A 44 31.47 20.09 -7.08
CA LEU A 44 32.00 19.76 -5.76
C LEU A 44 33.08 18.68 -5.83
N ASP A 45 34.18 18.91 -5.12
CA ASP A 45 35.23 17.93 -4.92
C ASP A 45 34.84 16.92 -3.82
N LEU A 46 34.18 17.41 -2.76
CA LEU A 46 33.69 16.58 -1.65
C LEU A 46 32.40 17.13 -1.04
N LEU A 47 31.40 16.27 -0.85
CA LEU A 47 30.21 16.55 -0.05
C LEU A 47 30.23 15.66 1.21
N THR A 48 30.50 16.27 2.35
CA THR A 48 30.47 15.56 3.65
C THR A 48 29.03 15.32 4.11
N ALA A 49 28.81 14.40 5.05
CA ALA A 49 27.49 14.18 5.65
C ALA A 49 26.92 15.47 6.30
N GLU A 50 27.79 16.30 6.88
CA GLU A 50 27.40 17.60 7.42
C GLU A 50 27.06 18.62 6.34
N GLY A 51 27.81 18.64 5.22
CA GLY A 51 27.48 19.44 4.04
C GLY A 51 26.13 19.03 3.42
N ALA A 52 25.86 17.73 3.33
CA ALA A 52 24.57 17.21 2.86
C ALA A 52 23.41 17.63 3.78
N ARG A 53 23.64 17.65 5.11
CA ARG A 53 22.67 18.18 6.08
C ARG A 53 22.42 19.68 5.87
N LEU A 54 23.45 20.49 5.64
CA LEU A 54 23.31 21.93 5.35
C LEU A 54 22.49 22.19 4.08
N VAL A 55 22.71 21.40 3.03
CA VAL A 55 21.92 21.48 1.77
C VAL A 55 20.43 21.22 2.04
N ARG A 56 20.10 20.24 2.89
CA ARG A 56 18.71 19.95 3.28
C ARG A 56 18.12 21.03 4.16
N GLU A 57 18.84 21.47 5.19
CA GLU A 57 18.39 22.52 6.09
C GLU A 57 18.09 23.81 5.32
N PHE A 58 18.96 24.17 4.37
CA PHE A 58 18.70 25.28 3.44
C PHE A 58 17.38 25.07 2.68
N ALA A 59 17.19 23.92 2.04
CA ALA A 59 15.97 23.64 1.29
C ALA A 59 14.70 23.65 2.17
N GLU A 60 14.78 23.18 3.42
CA GLU A 60 13.68 23.21 4.39
C GLU A 60 13.31 24.65 4.79
N ILE A 61 14.32 25.51 5.05
CA ILE A 61 14.11 26.94 5.32
C ILE A 61 13.42 27.63 4.14
N GLN A 62 13.83 27.30 2.92
CA GLN A 62 13.25 27.87 1.70
C GLN A 62 11.82 27.35 1.44
N ALA A 63 11.55 26.07 1.71
CA ALA A 63 10.22 25.50 1.60
C ALA A 63 9.21 26.20 2.54
N ALA A 64 9.63 26.55 3.76
CA ALA A 64 8.82 27.32 4.71
C ALA A 64 8.48 28.75 4.21
N ARG A 65 9.20 29.24 3.20
CA ARG A 65 8.99 30.52 2.52
C ARG A 65 8.33 30.38 1.15
N GLU A 66 7.78 29.21 0.84
CA GLU A 66 7.18 28.86 -0.46
C GLU A 66 8.16 28.96 -1.65
N ILE A 67 9.46 28.81 -1.39
CA ILE A 67 10.53 28.82 -2.40
C ILE A 67 10.95 27.38 -2.69
N ARG A 68 10.95 27.00 -3.97
CA ARG A 68 11.36 25.66 -4.41
C ARG A 68 12.88 25.54 -4.40
N CYS A 69 13.40 24.42 -3.92
CA CYS A 69 14.82 24.08 -3.99
C CYS A 69 15.04 22.80 -4.79
N HIS A 70 15.79 22.90 -5.88
CA HIS A 70 16.24 21.78 -6.69
C HIS A 70 17.75 21.62 -6.56
N VAL A 71 18.24 20.40 -6.73
CA VAL A 71 19.68 20.10 -6.71
C VAL A 71 20.07 19.49 -8.05
N VAL A 72 21.19 19.92 -8.63
CA VAL A 72 21.79 19.28 -9.79
C VAL A 72 23.04 18.53 -9.34
N VAL A 73 23.07 17.22 -9.55
CA VAL A 73 24.18 16.34 -9.18
C VAL A 73 24.47 15.38 -10.33
N ALA A 74 25.74 15.02 -10.49
CA ALA A 74 26.10 13.96 -11.44
C ALA A 74 25.54 12.62 -10.93
N PRO A 75 24.79 11.85 -11.75
CA PRO A 75 24.27 10.54 -11.36
C PRO A 75 25.40 9.61 -10.88
N GLY A 76 25.20 8.94 -9.74
CA GLY A 76 26.19 8.02 -9.16
C GLY A 76 27.41 8.70 -8.52
N SER A 77 27.45 10.03 -8.43
CA SER A 77 28.51 10.75 -7.71
C SER A 77 28.42 10.55 -6.20
N ALA A 78 29.55 10.72 -5.49
CA ALA A 78 29.57 10.71 -4.03
C ALA A 78 28.62 11.75 -3.41
N ALA A 79 28.44 12.89 -4.09
CA ALA A 79 27.47 13.92 -3.68
C ALA A 79 26.01 13.43 -3.83
N ALA A 80 25.69 12.73 -4.92
CA ALA A 80 24.37 12.12 -5.08
C ALA A 80 24.10 11.06 -3.99
N GLN A 81 25.10 10.24 -3.67
CA GLN A 81 25.00 9.23 -2.61
C GLN A 81 24.81 9.86 -1.22
N ALA A 82 25.60 10.88 -0.88
CA ALA A 82 25.47 11.59 0.40
C ALA A 82 24.09 12.28 0.58
N LEU A 83 23.49 12.74 -0.52
CA LEU A 83 22.12 13.27 -0.54
C LEU A 83 21.03 12.19 -0.56
N MET A 84 21.36 10.91 -0.73
CA MET A 84 20.41 9.80 -0.56
C MET A 84 20.49 9.22 0.87
N ASP A 85 21.68 9.15 1.44
CA ASP A 85 21.93 8.46 2.72
C ASP A 85 21.55 9.27 3.97
N GLY A 86 21.32 10.58 3.83
CA GLY A 86 20.98 11.46 4.95
C GLY A 86 19.53 11.35 5.42
N ALA A 87 19.30 11.42 6.73
CA ALA A 87 17.96 11.54 7.32
C ALA A 87 17.31 12.89 6.96
N GLY A 88 16.05 12.88 6.50
CA GLY A 88 15.29 14.09 6.14
C GLY A 88 14.34 13.85 4.97
N GLN A 89 13.60 14.89 4.56
CA GLN A 89 12.79 14.80 3.35
C GLN A 89 13.69 14.67 2.09
N PRO A 90 13.28 13.87 1.09
CA PRO A 90 14.03 13.74 -0.15
C PRO A 90 14.02 15.07 -0.90
N LEU A 91 15.20 15.48 -1.38
CA LEU A 91 15.36 16.68 -2.20
C LEU A 91 15.17 16.35 -3.67
N PRO A 92 14.46 17.16 -4.46
CA PRO A 92 14.40 17.02 -5.91
C PRO A 92 15.79 17.15 -6.51
N ALA A 93 16.33 16.04 -7.04
CA ALA A 93 17.65 15.96 -7.64
C ALA A 93 17.56 15.67 -9.14
N PHE A 94 18.32 16.41 -9.95
CA PHE A 94 18.30 16.38 -11.40
C PHE A 94 19.71 16.15 -11.96
N ALA A 95 19.79 15.55 -13.15
CA ALA A 95 21.07 15.26 -13.80
C ALA A 95 21.69 16.50 -14.46
N ASP A 96 20.86 17.45 -14.89
CA ASP A 96 21.29 18.68 -15.55
C ASP A 96 20.41 19.88 -15.17
N LEU A 97 20.91 21.07 -15.53
CA LEU A 97 20.29 22.34 -15.18
C LEU A 97 18.99 22.60 -15.96
N ASP A 98 18.87 22.12 -17.18
CA ASP A 98 17.68 22.33 -18.01
C ASP A 98 16.48 21.55 -17.42
N GLN A 99 16.72 20.33 -16.95
CA GLN A 99 15.74 19.54 -16.19
C GLN A 99 15.33 20.25 -14.89
N ALA A 100 16.32 20.74 -14.12
CA ALA A 100 16.04 21.43 -12.86
C ALA A 100 15.26 22.74 -13.07
N LEU A 101 15.54 23.51 -14.11
CA LEU A 101 14.82 24.75 -14.42
C LEU A 101 13.43 24.50 -15.02
N GLY A 102 13.27 23.40 -15.78
CA GLY A 102 12.01 22.99 -16.38
C GLY A 102 11.03 22.31 -15.42
N ALA A 103 11.51 21.82 -14.28
CA ALA A 103 10.73 21.05 -13.32
C ALA A 103 9.63 21.87 -12.61
N GLY A 104 8.44 21.29 -12.53
CA GLY A 104 7.26 21.82 -11.83
C GLY A 104 7.29 21.58 -10.32
N PRO A 105 6.34 22.16 -9.55
CA PRO A 105 6.25 22.02 -8.09
C PRO A 105 6.00 20.58 -7.59
N SER A 106 5.72 19.62 -8.48
CA SER A 106 5.45 18.22 -8.16
C SER A 106 6.53 17.25 -8.65
N ASP A 107 7.65 17.70 -9.20
CA ASP A 107 8.65 16.80 -9.80
C ASP A 107 9.64 16.20 -8.77
N THR A 108 9.09 15.54 -7.75
CA THR A 108 9.66 14.25 -7.33
C THR A 108 9.61 13.31 -8.54
N SER A 109 10.62 12.45 -8.72
CA SER A 109 10.78 11.57 -9.90
C SER A 109 9.45 11.16 -10.54
N PRO A 110 9.27 11.27 -11.88
CA PRO A 110 8.01 10.90 -12.57
C PRO A 110 7.46 9.53 -12.16
N LEU A 111 8.36 8.62 -11.81
CA LEU A 111 8.07 7.28 -11.30
C LEU A 111 7.45 7.30 -9.88
N ALA A 112 7.95 8.15 -8.98
CA ALA A 112 7.42 8.29 -7.62
C ALA A 112 5.99 8.85 -7.64
N ASN A 113 5.71 9.81 -8.51
CA ASN A 113 4.35 10.34 -8.72
C ASN A 113 3.39 9.30 -9.30
N GLN A 114 3.88 8.47 -10.24
CA GLN A 114 3.10 7.36 -10.78
C GLN A 114 2.79 6.31 -9.71
N PHE A 115 3.75 5.99 -8.84
CA PHE A 115 3.54 5.07 -7.71
C PHE A 115 2.61 5.64 -6.64
N GLU A 116 2.71 6.94 -6.34
CA GLU A 116 1.78 7.60 -5.41
C GLU A 116 0.35 7.61 -5.97
N ALA A 117 0.20 7.94 -7.26
CA ALA A 117 -1.10 7.90 -7.93
C ALA A 117 -1.69 6.49 -7.94
N MET A 118 -0.89 5.47 -8.24
CA MET A 118 -1.32 4.07 -8.21
C MET A 118 -1.73 3.63 -6.80
N THR A 119 -0.92 3.96 -5.78
CA THR A 119 -1.25 3.68 -4.38
C THR A 119 -2.55 4.35 -3.97
N ARG A 120 -2.76 5.61 -4.36
CA ARG A 120 -3.97 6.38 -4.03
C ARG A 120 -5.22 5.78 -4.66
N VAL A 121 -5.14 5.33 -5.92
CA VAL A 121 -6.25 4.63 -6.57
C VAL A 121 -6.56 3.33 -5.82
N LEU A 122 -5.55 2.52 -5.53
CA LEU A 122 -5.74 1.23 -4.85
C LEU A 122 -6.25 1.36 -3.42
N LEU A 123 -5.79 2.38 -2.67
CA LEU A 123 -6.28 2.68 -1.31
C LEU A 123 -7.67 3.31 -1.30
N GLY A 124 -8.08 3.92 -2.42
CA GLY A 124 -9.42 4.49 -2.59
C GLY A 124 -10.50 3.44 -2.85
N GLU A 125 -10.12 2.19 -3.12
CA GLU A 125 -11.08 1.12 -3.41
C GLU A 125 -11.78 0.63 -2.15
N SER A 126 -13.08 0.38 -2.29
CA SER A 126 -13.96 -0.02 -1.18
C SER A 126 -13.92 -1.52 -0.86
N SER A 127 -13.23 -2.33 -1.67
CA SER A 127 -13.12 -3.77 -1.45
C SER A 127 -11.79 -4.35 -1.96
N VAL A 128 -11.39 -5.48 -1.38
CA VAL A 128 -10.25 -6.27 -1.82
C VAL A 128 -10.34 -6.65 -3.30
N ALA A 129 -11.51 -7.10 -3.76
CA ALA A 129 -11.71 -7.50 -5.15
C ALA A 129 -11.47 -6.33 -6.13
N ALA A 130 -12.02 -5.15 -5.84
CA ALA A 130 -11.84 -3.97 -6.68
C ALA A 130 -10.38 -3.50 -6.74
N ALA A 131 -9.66 -3.54 -5.61
CA ALA A 131 -8.24 -3.24 -5.58
C ALA A 131 -7.43 -4.24 -6.46
N LEU A 132 -7.76 -5.53 -6.39
CA LEU A 132 -7.09 -6.55 -7.19
C LEU A 132 -7.42 -6.44 -8.69
N GLU A 133 -8.65 -6.11 -9.06
CA GLU A 133 -9.01 -5.83 -10.46
C GLU A 133 -8.19 -4.67 -11.04
N GLN A 134 -7.94 -3.63 -10.23
CA GLN A 134 -7.13 -2.51 -10.66
C GLN A 134 -5.66 -2.90 -10.86
N ILE A 135 -5.14 -3.83 -10.06
CA ILE A 135 -3.81 -4.42 -10.25
C ILE A 135 -3.73 -5.18 -11.57
N LEU A 136 -4.74 -5.97 -11.93
CA LEU A 136 -4.80 -6.66 -13.23
C LEU A 136 -4.76 -5.67 -14.40
N LYS A 137 -5.58 -4.62 -14.34
CA LYS A 137 -5.62 -3.56 -15.35
C LYS A 137 -4.26 -2.86 -15.48
N ALA A 138 -3.65 -2.50 -14.36
CA ALA A 138 -2.33 -1.88 -14.33
C ALA A 138 -1.27 -2.81 -14.94
N THR A 139 -1.26 -4.09 -14.55
CA THR A 139 -0.33 -5.10 -15.05
C THR A 139 -0.40 -5.23 -16.57
N LYS A 140 -1.61 -5.36 -17.14
CA LYS A 140 -1.82 -5.43 -18.60
C LYS A 140 -1.38 -4.17 -19.35
N LEU A 141 -1.38 -3.02 -18.69
CA LEU A 141 -0.94 -1.76 -19.28
C LEU A 141 0.58 -1.62 -19.31
N VAL A 142 1.26 -2.04 -18.24
CA VAL A 142 2.70 -1.79 -18.03
C VAL A 142 3.60 -2.96 -18.38
N VAL A 143 3.04 -4.17 -18.54
CA VAL A 143 3.75 -5.37 -18.99
C VAL A 143 3.18 -5.78 -20.36
N PRO A 144 3.74 -5.31 -21.49
CA PRO A 144 3.18 -5.56 -22.82
C PRO A 144 3.12 -7.05 -23.21
N ALA A 145 3.97 -7.88 -22.62
CA ALA A 145 4.01 -9.33 -22.84
C ALA A 145 3.04 -10.12 -21.95
N ALA A 146 2.31 -9.45 -21.05
CA ALA A 146 1.30 -10.09 -20.22
C ALA A 146 0.08 -10.44 -21.08
N ASP A 147 0.05 -11.66 -21.61
CA ASP A 147 -1.08 -12.16 -22.39
C ASP A 147 -2.24 -12.54 -21.45
N LEU A 148 -1.92 -13.11 -20.29
CA LEU A 148 -2.87 -13.55 -19.27
C LEU A 148 -2.38 -13.15 -17.87
N VAL A 149 -3.28 -12.68 -17.01
CA VAL A 149 -2.94 -12.27 -15.64
C VAL A 149 -3.99 -12.81 -14.66
N SER A 150 -3.54 -13.31 -13.52
CA SER A 150 -4.42 -13.65 -12.38
C SER A 150 -3.77 -13.25 -11.06
N VAL A 151 -4.59 -13.23 -10.02
CA VAL A 151 -4.11 -13.17 -8.64
C VAL A 151 -4.50 -14.45 -7.93
N THR A 152 -3.57 -15.04 -7.20
CA THR A 152 -3.79 -16.12 -6.24
C THR A 152 -3.83 -15.53 -4.84
N LEU A 153 -4.82 -15.91 -4.02
CA LEU A 153 -4.83 -15.65 -2.58
C LEU A 153 -4.93 -16.95 -1.79
N ARG A 154 -4.30 -16.98 -0.61
CA ARG A 154 -4.36 -18.12 0.32
C ARG A 154 -5.30 -17.84 1.49
N THR A 155 -6.41 -18.55 1.61
CA THR A 155 -7.31 -18.44 2.76
C THR A 155 -6.63 -18.84 4.08
N PRO A 156 -7.17 -18.44 5.24
CA PRO A 156 -6.63 -18.83 6.55
C PRO A 156 -6.56 -20.34 6.80
N ASP A 157 -7.42 -21.15 6.16
CA ASP A 157 -7.34 -22.63 6.21
C ASP A 157 -6.27 -23.20 5.27
N GLY A 158 -5.48 -22.34 4.64
CA GLY A 158 -4.32 -22.68 3.83
C GLY A 158 -4.62 -23.04 2.38
N LYS A 159 -5.88 -22.93 1.93
CA LYS A 159 -6.29 -23.19 0.55
C LYS A 159 -6.02 -21.98 -0.34
N PHE A 160 -5.82 -22.23 -1.63
CA PHE A 160 -5.63 -21.18 -2.61
C PHE A 160 -6.89 -21.00 -3.45
N HIS A 161 -7.15 -19.75 -3.85
CA HIS A 161 -8.18 -19.41 -4.82
C HIS A 161 -7.75 -18.21 -5.67
N THR A 162 -8.40 -18.05 -6.82
CA THR A 162 -8.17 -16.96 -7.75
C THR A 162 -9.34 -15.98 -7.66
N PRO A 163 -9.23 -14.85 -6.91
CA PRO A 163 -10.33 -13.88 -6.80
C PRO A 163 -10.56 -13.04 -8.06
N VAL A 164 -9.52 -12.85 -8.89
CA VAL A 164 -9.58 -12.05 -10.11
C VAL A 164 -8.65 -12.60 -11.18
N GLU A 165 -9.08 -12.51 -12.42
CA GLU A 165 -8.38 -12.94 -13.62
C GLU A 165 -8.71 -12.03 -14.82
N THR A 166 -7.84 -12.03 -15.84
CA THR A 166 -8.15 -11.36 -17.11
C THR A 166 -8.92 -12.24 -18.09
N ASP A 167 -8.83 -13.56 -17.92
CA ASP A 167 -9.51 -14.58 -18.73
C ASP A 167 -9.62 -15.87 -17.90
N GLU A 168 -10.71 -16.62 -18.08
CA GLU A 168 -11.03 -17.86 -17.34
C GLU A 168 -9.90 -18.90 -17.45
N VAL A 169 -9.13 -18.90 -18.55
CA VAL A 169 -7.96 -19.77 -18.70
C VAL A 169 -6.95 -19.57 -17.56
N ALA A 170 -6.82 -18.37 -16.98
CA ALA A 170 -5.91 -18.16 -15.85
C ALA A 170 -6.34 -18.95 -14.62
N THR A 171 -7.65 -18.94 -14.33
CA THR A 171 -8.22 -19.73 -13.23
C THR A 171 -8.04 -21.22 -13.48
N GLU A 172 -8.18 -21.69 -14.72
CA GLU A 172 -7.91 -23.10 -15.06
C GLU A 172 -6.45 -23.49 -14.80
N LEU A 173 -5.48 -22.64 -15.18
CA LEU A 173 -4.05 -22.88 -14.97
C LEU A 173 -3.66 -22.81 -13.48
N ASP A 174 -4.20 -21.85 -12.75
CA ASP A 174 -4.02 -21.73 -11.30
C ASP A 174 -4.55 -22.98 -10.57
N GLN A 175 -5.70 -23.52 -11.01
CA GLN A 175 -6.26 -24.77 -10.46
C GLN A 175 -5.39 -26.01 -10.73
N VAL A 176 -4.57 -26.02 -11.78
CA VAL A 176 -3.56 -27.07 -11.97
C VAL A 176 -2.54 -26.98 -10.84
N GLN A 177 -2.04 -25.78 -10.55
CA GLN A 177 -1.07 -25.57 -9.47
C GLN A 177 -1.66 -25.99 -8.12
N TYR A 178 -2.90 -25.57 -7.82
CA TYR A 178 -3.55 -25.87 -6.54
C TYR A 178 -3.77 -27.37 -6.31
N ARG A 179 -4.15 -28.12 -7.36
CA ARG A 179 -4.43 -29.56 -7.26
C ARG A 179 -3.16 -30.41 -7.15
N THR A 180 -2.11 -30.01 -7.86
CA THR A 180 -0.83 -30.75 -7.89
C THR A 180 0.08 -30.36 -6.72
N GLY A 181 -0.11 -29.16 -6.16
CA GLY A 181 0.75 -28.61 -5.12
C GLY A 181 2.10 -28.09 -5.64
N GLU A 182 2.28 -28.11 -6.97
CA GLU A 182 3.46 -27.60 -7.66
C GLU A 182 3.08 -26.44 -8.59
N GLY A 183 3.94 -25.44 -8.68
CA GLY A 183 3.74 -24.33 -9.61
C GLY A 183 4.33 -23.02 -9.13
N PRO A 184 4.60 -22.09 -10.07
CA PRO A 184 5.25 -20.83 -9.76
C PRO A 184 4.46 -19.97 -8.76
N CYS A 185 3.12 -19.96 -8.79
CA CYS A 185 2.32 -19.14 -7.87
C CYS A 185 2.41 -19.65 -6.43
N LEU A 186 2.46 -20.98 -6.28
CA LEU A 186 2.61 -21.63 -4.98
C LEU A 186 4.01 -21.43 -4.42
N ASP A 187 5.03 -21.58 -5.26
CA ASP A 187 6.41 -21.38 -4.88
C ASP A 187 6.71 -19.92 -4.52
N ALA A 188 6.14 -18.96 -5.26
CA ALA A 188 6.26 -17.54 -4.96
C ALA A 188 5.55 -17.15 -3.65
N ALA A 189 4.36 -17.71 -3.39
CA ALA A 189 3.56 -17.43 -2.18
C ALA A 189 4.01 -18.21 -0.92
N ARG A 190 5.12 -18.95 -0.98
CA ARG A 190 5.68 -19.63 0.20
C ARG A 190 6.33 -18.58 1.12
N PRO A 191 6.11 -18.64 2.45
CA PRO A 191 6.72 -17.69 3.39
C PRO A 191 8.26 -17.65 3.35
N GLU A 192 8.90 -18.77 3.01
CA GLU A 192 10.36 -18.87 2.85
C GLU A 192 10.76 -18.92 1.36
N GLY A 193 9.84 -18.54 0.49
CA GLY A 193 10.03 -18.51 -0.95
C GLY A 193 10.91 -17.33 -1.40
N PRO A 194 11.32 -17.33 -2.67
CA PRO A 194 12.17 -16.28 -3.25
C PRO A 194 11.47 -14.91 -3.43
N GLY A 195 10.19 -14.77 -3.07
CA GLY A 195 9.37 -13.57 -3.33
C GLY A 195 8.97 -13.38 -4.81
N TYR A 196 9.59 -14.11 -5.74
CA TYR A 196 9.15 -14.24 -7.13
C TYR A 196 9.70 -15.51 -7.76
N VAL A 197 9.02 -15.99 -8.79
CA VAL A 197 9.41 -17.16 -9.59
C VAL A 197 9.21 -16.84 -11.06
N LEU A 198 10.24 -17.02 -11.86
CA LEU A 198 10.21 -16.87 -13.32
C LEU A 198 10.54 -18.20 -13.99
N SER A 199 9.72 -18.58 -14.97
CA SER A 199 10.07 -19.58 -15.98
C SER A 199 10.05 -18.91 -17.34
N THR A 200 11.23 -18.85 -17.98
CA THR A 200 11.39 -18.19 -19.26
C THR A 200 10.90 -19.06 -20.41
N ASP A 201 10.93 -20.39 -20.28
CA ASP A 201 10.25 -21.29 -21.21
C ASP A 201 9.72 -22.52 -20.47
N LEU A 202 8.39 -22.67 -20.45
CA LEU A 202 7.70 -23.79 -19.83
C LEU A 202 7.88 -25.10 -20.60
N ALA A 203 8.37 -25.06 -21.84
CA ALA A 203 8.72 -26.28 -22.55
C ALA A 203 9.94 -27.00 -21.94
N ASP A 204 10.82 -26.25 -21.27
CA ASP A 204 12.05 -26.74 -20.65
C ASP A 204 11.93 -26.81 -19.11
N GLU A 205 10.71 -26.66 -18.57
CA GLU A 205 10.48 -26.55 -17.13
C GLU A 205 10.35 -27.93 -16.47
N GLU A 206 11.35 -28.29 -15.66
CA GLU A 206 11.40 -29.56 -14.93
C GLU A 206 10.86 -29.47 -13.50
N ARG A 207 10.73 -28.26 -12.92
CA ARG A 207 10.31 -28.09 -11.52
C ARG A 207 8.85 -28.42 -11.29
N TRP A 208 8.00 -28.20 -12.30
CA TRP A 208 6.54 -28.38 -12.22
C TRP A 208 6.02 -29.04 -13.50
N PRO A 209 6.35 -30.32 -13.74
CA PRO A 209 6.10 -30.98 -15.03
C PRO A 209 4.61 -31.04 -15.41
N GLU A 210 3.70 -31.23 -14.45
CA GLU A 210 2.27 -31.29 -14.76
C GLU A 210 1.72 -29.90 -15.11
N PHE A 211 2.13 -28.89 -14.35
CA PHE A 211 1.77 -27.49 -14.62
C PHE A 211 2.33 -27.01 -15.96
N ALA A 212 3.60 -27.30 -16.25
CA ALA A 212 4.26 -26.94 -17.49
C ALA A 212 3.55 -27.55 -18.71
N ALA A 213 3.22 -28.85 -18.65
CA ALA A 213 2.48 -29.53 -19.71
C ALA A 213 1.07 -28.94 -19.93
N ALA A 214 0.32 -28.67 -18.86
CA ALA A 214 -1.01 -28.07 -18.96
C ALA A 214 -0.98 -26.65 -19.53
N THR A 215 0.01 -25.85 -19.13
CA THR A 215 0.15 -24.45 -19.53
C THR A 215 0.60 -24.31 -20.98
N THR A 216 1.57 -25.14 -21.41
CA THR A 216 2.04 -25.19 -22.80
C THR A 216 0.96 -25.70 -23.76
N ALA A 217 0.12 -26.65 -23.33
CA ALA A 217 -1.04 -27.11 -24.12
C ALA A 217 -2.08 -26.01 -24.37
N ARG A 218 -2.12 -24.96 -23.54
CA ARG A 218 -2.94 -23.75 -23.73
C ARG A 218 -2.21 -22.64 -24.49
N GLY A 219 -0.99 -22.90 -24.95
CA GLY A 219 -0.21 -21.98 -25.78
C GLY A 219 0.57 -20.93 -24.99
N TYR A 220 0.68 -21.05 -23.67
CA TYR A 220 1.52 -20.17 -22.85
C TYR A 220 2.90 -20.78 -22.65
N ARG A 221 3.93 -19.97 -22.81
CA ARG A 221 5.32 -20.40 -22.90
C ARG A 221 6.21 -19.81 -21.82
N SER A 222 5.86 -18.69 -21.20
CA SER A 222 6.61 -18.18 -20.04
C SER A 222 5.64 -17.71 -18.96
N VAL A 223 6.07 -17.79 -17.71
CA VAL A 223 5.28 -17.37 -16.56
C VAL A 223 6.15 -16.68 -15.51
N LEU A 224 5.62 -15.60 -14.96
CA LEU A 224 6.17 -14.88 -13.82
C LEU A 224 5.13 -14.86 -12.70
N ALA A 225 5.49 -15.36 -11.53
CA ALA A 225 4.72 -15.21 -10.32
C ALA A 225 5.49 -14.32 -9.33
N THR A 226 4.84 -13.32 -8.75
CA THR A 226 5.42 -12.44 -7.73
C THR A 226 4.57 -12.47 -6.48
N GLU A 227 5.20 -12.60 -5.31
CA GLU A 227 4.50 -12.69 -4.03
C GLU A 227 3.68 -11.43 -3.73
N LEU A 228 2.48 -11.64 -3.18
CA LEU A 228 1.72 -10.63 -2.45
C LEU A 228 2.03 -10.78 -0.96
N LEU A 229 2.77 -9.80 -0.43
CA LEU A 229 3.31 -9.80 0.92
C LEU A 229 2.21 -9.70 1.99
N GLN A 230 2.46 -10.38 3.10
CA GLN A 230 1.66 -10.23 4.31
C GLN A 230 1.93 -8.87 4.97
N ALA A 231 0.89 -8.22 5.47
CA ALA A 231 1.06 -7.26 6.56
C ALA A 231 1.41 -8.02 7.83
N SER A 232 2.68 -7.91 8.25
CA SER A 232 3.31 -8.68 9.33
C SER A 232 2.42 -8.90 10.56
N GLY A 233 2.37 -10.16 11.04
CA GLY A 233 1.89 -10.50 12.39
C GLY A 233 0.43 -10.97 12.53
N THR A 234 -0.32 -11.17 11.45
CA THR A 234 -1.77 -11.41 11.52
C THR A 234 -2.27 -12.79 11.05
N GLY A 235 -1.39 -13.68 10.58
CA GLY A 235 -1.79 -15.02 10.10
C GLY A 235 -2.65 -15.00 8.83
N ARG A 236 -2.40 -14.05 7.93
CA ARG A 236 -3.24 -13.68 6.78
C ARG A 236 -2.72 -14.23 5.43
N PRO A 237 -3.55 -14.23 4.36
CA PRO A 237 -3.17 -14.74 3.05
C PRO A 237 -1.83 -14.20 2.55
N SER A 238 -0.87 -15.09 2.29
CA SER A 238 0.16 -14.82 1.28
C SER A 238 -0.42 -15.22 -0.07
N GLY A 239 -0.21 -14.39 -1.09
CA GLY A 239 -0.75 -14.61 -2.42
C GLY A 239 0.32 -14.46 -3.49
N ALA A 240 -0.09 -14.48 -4.75
CA ALA A 240 0.78 -14.19 -5.86
C ALA A 240 0.03 -13.45 -6.97
N LEU A 241 0.72 -12.55 -7.67
CA LEU A 241 0.32 -12.06 -8.99
C LEU A 241 0.99 -12.95 -10.03
N ASN A 242 0.20 -13.52 -10.93
CA ASN A 242 0.66 -14.44 -11.97
C ASN A 242 0.51 -13.78 -13.34
N ILE A 243 1.58 -13.78 -14.13
CA ILE A 243 1.63 -13.20 -15.47
C ILE A 243 2.11 -14.27 -16.43
N TYR A 244 1.35 -14.54 -17.48
CA TYR A 244 1.71 -15.53 -18.50
C TYR A 244 1.88 -14.86 -19.86
N SER A 245 2.81 -15.37 -20.66
CA SER A 245 3.01 -14.96 -22.05
C SER A 245 2.97 -16.16 -22.99
N HIS A 246 2.46 -15.95 -24.21
CA HIS A 246 2.54 -16.89 -25.32
C HIS A 246 3.96 -17.10 -25.85
N LYS A 247 4.88 -16.17 -25.57
CA LYS A 247 6.24 -16.21 -26.09
C LYS A 247 7.19 -16.85 -25.08
N PRO A 248 8.07 -17.76 -25.52
CA PRO A 248 9.24 -18.10 -24.71
C PRO A 248 10.09 -16.83 -24.55
N HIS A 249 10.66 -16.64 -23.37
CA HIS A 249 11.37 -15.43 -22.95
C HIS A 249 10.53 -14.14 -23.10
N GLY A 250 9.20 -14.25 -23.07
CA GLY A 250 8.31 -13.09 -23.21
C GLY A 250 8.37 -12.14 -22.03
N LEU A 251 8.66 -12.66 -20.84
CA LEU A 251 8.73 -11.91 -19.59
C LEU A 251 10.19 -11.66 -19.21
N THR A 252 10.57 -10.39 -19.18
CA THR A 252 11.94 -9.93 -18.96
C THR A 252 12.24 -9.64 -17.49
N GLU A 253 13.51 -9.37 -17.20
CA GLU A 253 13.92 -8.87 -15.89
C GLU A 253 13.27 -7.52 -15.53
N THR A 254 13.07 -6.65 -16.54
CA THR A 254 12.37 -5.39 -16.35
C THR A 254 10.90 -5.62 -15.99
N ASP A 255 10.23 -6.55 -16.66
CA ASP A 255 8.83 -6.91 -16.34
C ASP A 255 8.72 -7.47 -14.91
N ARG A 256 9.71 -8.26 -14.47
CA ARG A 256 9.81 -8.71 -13.08
C ARG A 256 9.85 -7.54 -12.09
N HIS A 257 10.71 -6.55 -12.32
CA HIS A 257 10.81 -5.40 -11.42
C HIS A 257 9.49 -4.61 -11.38
N VAL A 258 8.83 -4.44 -12.52
CA VAL A 258 7.53 -3.79 -12.60
C VAL A 258 6.46 -4.59 -11.85
N ALA A 259 6.42 -5.91 -12.01
CA ALA A 259 5.49 -6.79 -11.30
C ALA A 259 5.70 -6.75 -9.77
N LEU A 260 6.96 -6.76 -9.31
CA LEU A 260 7.29 -6.64 -7.88
C LEU A 260 6.83 -5.30 -7.28
N LEU A 261 6.93 -4.21 -8.04
CA LEU A 261 6.40 -2.92 -7.63
C LEU A 261 4.87 -2.96 -7.52
N LEU A 262 4.20 -3.49 -8.54
CA LEU A 262 2.74 -3.67 -8.54
C LEU A 262 2.27 -4.50 -7.35
N THR A 263 2.92 -5.63 -7.07
CA THR A 263 2.55 -6.47 -5.93
C THR A 263 2.85 -5.82 -4.60
N THR A 264 3.91 -5.01 -4.48
CA THR A 264 4.15 -4.21 -3.26
C THR A 264 2.98 -3.29 -2.97
N HIS A 265 2.48 -2.57 -3.98
CA HIS A 265 1.33 -1.67 -3.83
C HIS A 265 0.02 -2.42 -3.60
N ALA A 266 -0.18 -3.55 -4.28
CA ALA A 266 -1.31 -4.44 -4.03
C ALA A 266 -1.32 -4.91 -2.56
N SER A 267 -0.17 -5.33 -2.04
CA SER A 267 -0.02 -5.80 -0.67
C SER A 267 -0.37 -4.72 0.34
N LEU A 268 0.05 -3.47 0.10
CA LEU A 268 -0.32 -2.31 0.92
C LEU A 268 -1.83 -2.03 0.87
N ALA A 269 -2.46 -2.11 -0.30
CA ALA A 269 -3.89 -1.89 -0.45
C ALA A 269 -4.72 -2.98 0.24
N LEU A 270 -4.31 -4.24 0.12
CA LEU A 270 -4.91 -5.36 0.85
C LEU A 270 -4.77 -5.19 2.37
N ALA A 271 -3.62 -4.72 2.84
CA ALA A 271 -3.41 -4.42 4.25
C ALA A 271 -4.33 -3.30 4.76
N HIS A 272 -4.54 -2.27 3.94
CA HIS A 272 -5.39 -1.12 4.29
C HIS A 272 -6.87 -1.49 4.32
N THR A 273 -7.38 -2.11 3.25
CA THR A 273 -8.80 -2.54 3.13
C THR A 273 -9.19 -3.46 4.27
N HIS A 274 -8.35 -4.45 4.60
CA HIS A 274 -8.59 -5.32 5.75
C HIS A 274 -8.54 -4.60 7.10
N THR A 275 -7.70 -3.57 7.25
CA THR A 275 -7.66 -2.78 8.49
C THR A 275 -8.94 -1.94 8.63
N GLY A 276 -9.46 -1.40 7.53
CA GLY A 276 -10.76 -0.73 7.47
C GLY A 276 -11.90 -1.67 7.87
N GLU A 277 -12.00 -2.84 7.23
CA GLU A 277 -13.02 -3.85 7.55
C GLU A 277 -13.00 -4.26 9.04
N LEU A 278 -11.82 -4.47 9.62
CA LEU A 278 -11.67 -4.82 11.03
C LEU A 278 -12.00 -3.66 11.97
N ALA A 279 -11.66 -2.42 11.59
CA ALA A 279 -12.02 -1.23 12.36
C ALA A 279 -13.55 -1.04 12.36
N ASP A 280 -14.21 -1.23 11.21
CA ASP A 280 -15.66 -1.14 11.08
C ASP A 280 -16.37 -2.22 11.89
N LEU A 281 -15.90 -3.48 11.82
CA LEU A 281 -16.44 -4.57 12.62
C LEU A 281 -16.26 -4.31 14.12
N ARG A 282 -15.09 -3.83 14.57
CA ARG A 282 -14.86 -3.47 15.97
C ARG A 282 -15.74 -2.31 16.41
N GLN A 283 -15.91 -1.30 15.57
CA GLN A 283 -16.79 -0.18 15.86
C GLN A 283 -18.25 -0.64 15.97
N ALA A 284 -18.71 -1.53 15.09
CA ALA A 284 -20.04 -2.12 15.16
C ALA A 284 -20.24 -2.93 16.45
N GLN A 285 -19.26 -3.75 16.85
CA GLN A 285 -19.28 -4.52 18.10
C GLN A 285 -19.26 -3.61 19.34
N LEU A 286 -18.45 -2.54 19.34
CA LEU A 286 -18.41 -1.55 20.41
C LEU A 286 -19.75 -0.80 20.54
N ARG A 287 -20.33 -0.35 19.42
CA ARG A 287 -21.67 0.27 19.39
C ARG A 287 -22.72 -0.68 19.94
N GLN A 288 -22.74 -1.93 19.47
CA GLN A 288 -23.66 -2.96 19.97
C GLN A 288 -23.50 -3.21 21.49
N ALA A 289 -22.26 -3.20 22.00
CA ALA A 289 -21.99 -3.37 23.42
C ALA A 289 -22.45 -2.17 24.25
N VAL A 290 -22.27 -0.93 23.75
CA VAL A 290 -22.77 0.30 24.39
C VAL A 290 -24.29 0.31 24.41
N ASP A 291 -24.94 0.05 23.27
CA ASP A 291 -26.41 -0.02 23.17
C ASP A 291 -26.99 -1.09 24.11
N SER A 292 -26.30 -2.23 24.25
CA SER A 292 -26.71 -3.29 25.18
C SER A 292 -26.57 -2.83 26.62
N ARG A 293 -25.49 -2.15 26.99
CA ARG A 293 -25.28 -1.62 28.35
C ARG A 293 -26.32 -0.57 28.72
N ASP A 294 -26.67 0.31 27.79
CA ASP A 294 -27.68 1.34 28.00
C ASP A 294 -29.08 0.73 28.22
N ILE A 295 -29.48 -0.22 27.37
CA ILE A 295 -30.75 -0.94 27.51
C ILE A 295 -30.82 -1.74 28.82
N ILE A 296 -29.72 -2.41 29.20
CA ILE A 296 -29.64 -3.15 30.47
C ILE A 296 -29.69 -2.19 31.67
N GLY A 297 -29.05 -1.02 31.57
CA GLY A 297 -29.11 0.03 32.57
C GLY A 297 -30.53 0.56 32.78
N GLN A 298 -31.26 0.79 31.69
CA GLN A 298 -32.67 1.19 31.73
C GLN A 298 -33.55 0.13 32.39
N ALA A 299 -33.40 -1.14 32.01
CA ALA A 299 -34.14 -2.25 32.61
C ALA A 299 -33.82 -2.42 34.10
N LYS A 300 -32.55 -2.26 34.51
CA LYS A 300 -32.16 -2.19 35.93
C LYS A 300 -32.90 -1.08 36.66
N GLY A 301 -32.90 0.14 36.10
CA GLY A 301 -33.60 1.29 36.69
C GLY A 301 -35.10 1.05 36.88
N ILE A 302 -35.76 0.42 35.90
CA ILE A 302 -37.17 0.05 36.00
C ILE A 302 -37.40 -0.97 37.13
N LEU A 303 -36.55 -1.99 37.26
CA LEU A 303 -36.68 -3.01 38.31
C LEU A 303 -36.38 -2.45 39.71
N MET A 304 -35.36 -1.61 39.83
CA MET A 304 -35.04 -0.90 41.07
C MET A 304 -36.23 -0.09 41.56
N HIS A 305 -36.85 0.69 40.67
CA HIS A 305 -38.01 1.51 41.02
C HIS A 305 -39.25 0.66 41.36
N ARG A 306 -39.52 -0.42 40.61
CA ARG A 306 -40.72 -1.24 40.79
C ARG A 306 -40.68 -2.18 41.99
N GLN A 307 -39.50 -2.69 42.34
CA GLN A 307 -39.36 -3.69 43.39
C GLN A 307 -38.68 -3.14 44.66
N GLY A 308 -38.22 -1.88 44.64
CA GLY A 308 -37.52 -1.28 45.78
C GLY A 308 -36.18 -1.94 46.08
N ILE A 309 -35.57 -2.58 45.08
CA ILE A 309 -34.31 -3.31 45.18
C ILE A 309 -33.14 -2.47 44.67
N ASP A 310 -31.94 -2.81 45.09
CA ASP A 310 -30.74 -2.12 44.62
C ASP A 310 -30.31 -2.54 43.20
N ALA A 311 -29.28 -1.87 42.69
CA ALA A 311 -28.80 -2.06 41.33
C ALA A 311 -28.15 -3.44 41.09
N ASP A 312 -27.62 -4.08 42.13
CA ASP A 312 -26.97 -5.39 42.05
C ASP A 312 -28.01 -6.51 42.13
N GLU A 313 -29.01 -6.35 43.00
CA GLU A 313 -30.19 -7.20 43.09
C GLU A 313 -30.98 -7.20 41.78
N ALA A 314 -31.20 -6.02 41.17
CA ALA A 314 -31.89 -5.88 39.89
C ALA A 314 -31.12 -6.55 38.73
N PHE A 315 -29.78 -6.42 38.69
CA PHE A 315 -28.97 -7.11 37.70
C PHE A 315 -28.99 -8.63 37.89
N GLY A 316 -28.89 -9.07 39.15
CA GLY A 316 -29.01 -10.48 39.51
C GLY A 316 -30.35 -11.07 39.08
N LEU A 317 -31.44 -10.31 39.24
CA LEU A 317 -32.79 -10.71 38.80
C LEU A 317 -32.89 -10.82 37.28
N LEU A 318 -32.36 -9.85 36.52
CA LEU A 318 -32.30 -9.92 35.06
C LEU A 318 -31.52 -11.16 34.59
N ARG A 319 -30.38 -11.44 35.23
CA ARG A 319 -29.53 -12.58 34.89
C ARG A 319 -30.22 -13.92 35.15
N ARG A 320 -30.84 -14.10 36.33
CA ARG A 320 -31.58 -15.32 36.66
C ARG A 320 -32.74 -15.53 35.70
N THR A 321 -33.56 -14.50 35.48
CA THR A 321 -34.71 -14.56 34.55
C THR A 321 -34.28 -14.88 33.11
N SER A 322 -33.16 -14.30 32.65
CA SER A 322 -32.59 -14.60 31.34
C SER A 322 -32.18 -16.07 31.22
N GLN A 323 -31.57 -16.64 32.27
CA GLN A 323 -31.18 -18.05 32.33
C GLN A 323 -32.39 -18.99 32.38
N ASP A 324 -33.39 -18.69 33.22
CA ASP A 324 -34.59 -19.51 33.39
C ASP A 324 -35.43 -19.58 32.11
N LEU A 325 -35.48 -18.47 31.35
CA LEU A 325 -36.20 -18.38 30.08
C LEU A 325 -35.35 -18.77 28.86
N ASN A 326 -34.05 -19.03 29.06
CA ASN A 326 -33.07 -19.28 28.00
C ASN A 326 -33.09 -18.23 26.87
N VAL A 327 -33.22 -16.95 27.24
CA VAL A 327 -33.18 -15.80 26.32
C VAL A 327 -31.99 -14.92 26.63
N LYS A 328 -31.47 -14.20 25.63
CA LYS A 328 -30.33 -13.29 25.87
C LYS A 328 -30.75 -12.14 26.80
N LEU A 329 -29.89 -11.81 27.75
CA LEU A 329 -30.14 -10.79 28.78
C LEU A 329 -30.52 -9.42 28.19
N VAL A 330 -29.90 -9.02 27.06
CA VAL A 330 -30.22 -7.78 26.34
C VAL A 330 -31.63 -7.80 25.73
N ASP A 331 -32.12 -8.96 25.28
CA ASP A 331 -33.46 -9.10 24.71
C ASP A 331 -34.54 -9.08 25.80
N LEU A 332 -34.23 -9.68 26.96
CA LEU A 332 -35.05 -9.56 28.16
C LEU A 332 -35.13 -8.11 28.65
N ALA A 333 -33.99 -7.42 28.73
CA ALA A 333 -33.92 -6.01 29.11
C ALA A 333 -34.71 -5.14 28.13
N ARG A 334 -34.58 -5.36 26.82
CA ARG A 334 -35.35 -4.68 25.78
C ARG A 334 -36.86 -4.90 25.95
N THR A 335 -37.26 -6.14 26.25
CA THR A 335 -38.67 -6.48 26.50
C THR A 335 -39.23 -5.73 27.72
N LEU A 336 -38.44 -5.63 28.79
CA LEU A 336 -38.82 -4.89 30.00
C LEU A 336 -38.92 -3.38 29.76
N THR A 337 -37.96 -2.80 29.02
CA THR A 337 -37.99 -1.39 28.63
C THR A 337 -39.19 -1.06 27.74
N LEU A 338 -39.50 -1.90 26.74
CA LEU A 338 -40.64 -1.69 25.82
C LEU A 338 -42.00 -1.87 26.51
N ARG A 339 -42.12 -2.80 27.46
CA ARG A 339 -43.39 -3.09 28.16
C ARG A 339 -43.65 -2.17 29.35
N HIS A 340 -42.69 -1.34 29.75
CA HIS A 340 -42.88 -0.41 30.87
C HIS A 340 -43.92 0.68 30.55
N GLY A 341 -44.02 1.13 29.30
CA GLY A 341 -44.92 2.21 28.88
C GLY A 341 -46.41 1.86 28.76
N GLN A 342 -46.81 0.61 29.01
CA GLN A 342 -48.22 0.17 28.92
C GLN A 342 -48.95 0.15 30.27
N LEU A 343 -48.34 0.58 31.38
CA LEU A 343 -48.86 0.36 32.74
C LEU A 343 -48.99 1.61 33.62
N ASP A 344 -48.78 2.82 33.08
CA ASP A 344 -49.08 4.08 33.79
C ASP A 344 -50.56 4.52 33.64
N GLN A 345 -51.42 3.64 33.12
CA GLN A 345 -52.89 3.82 33.13
C GLN A 345 -53.56 2.60 33.77
N SER A 346 -53.49 2.48 35.10
CA SER A 346 -54.39 1.65 35.92
C SER A 346 -54.34 2.11 37.36
#